data_AF-A0A4Q2XR00-F1
#
_entry.id   AF-A0A4Q2XR00-F1
#
_cell.length_a   1.000
_cell.length_b   1.000
_cell.length_c   1.000
_cell.angle_alpha   90.00
_cell.angle_beta   90.00
_cell.angle_gamma   90.00
#
_symmetry.space_group_name_H-M   'P 1'
#
loop_
_entity.id
_entity.type
_entity.pdbx_description
1 polymer ?
#
loop_
_entity_poly.entity_id
_entity_poly.type
_entity_poly.pdbx_seq_one_letter_code
_entity_poly.pdbx_strand_id
1 'polypeptide(L)'
;MAVNRFVAGQRWLSQTEPELGLGLVLKVEPDRVNIVFPSSETTRVYTIENPPLTRVSFSVGDVLKTQEGKEFTVEDLIDKDGLVTYINKGKKIEESRLSDSLTFSKPFDRLLNAQVDEKPVYNLRHRALYRRFKTLRAPLRGFFSGRYNPRPHQLYVAVQAVRQAHPRVLLADEPGMGKTVEAGLILQRLRTFGNADRVLLLAPEALLDNVELELRRRFGQTFTRLSAEDFAGVKTARKTAKKTTEEASAANPFGAPDEEIWESCTLEDLAGGRGKRSAAAAEAGWDVVVVAGGESLEWTEEGGNAAWTAVEPLA
;
A
#
# COMPACT_ATOMS: atom_id res chain seq x y z
N MET A 1 43.29 -16.15 -28.25
CA MET A 1 43.67 -14.82 -27.76
C MET A 1 43.20 -14.73 -26.32
N ALA A 2 44.08 -14.41 -25.37
CA ALA A 2 43.70 -14.33 -23.97
C ALA A 2 42.65 -13.22 -23.80
N VAL A 3 41.50 -13.56 -23.22
CA VAL A 3 40.47 -12.58 -22.89
C VAL A 3 41.09 -11.62 -21.88
N ASN A 4 41.25 -10.35 -22.26
CA ASN A 4 41.84 -9.36 -21.38
C ASN A 4 40.91 -9.17 -20.18
N ARG A 5 41.39 -9.53 -18.98
CA ARG A 5 40.58 -9.52 -17.73
C ARG A 5 40.05 -8.13 -17.38
N PHE A 6 40.75 -7.08 -17.82
CA PHE A 6 40.38 -5.69 -17.62
C PHE A 6 40.15 -5.00 -18.97
N VAL A 7 39.08 -4.21 -19.03
CA VAL A 7 38.75 -3.36 -20.18
C VAL A 7 38.45 -1.95 -19.68
N ALA A 8 38.92 -0.93 -20.42
CA ALA A 8 38.63 0.45 -20.07
C ALA A 8 37.12 0.70 -20.08
N GLY A 9 36.60 1.36 -19.04
CA GLY A 9 35.17 1.57 -18.81
C GLY A 9 34.52 0.60 -17.83
N GLN A 10 35.21 -0.50 -17.47
CA GLN A 10 34.68 -1.45 -16.49
C GLN A 10 34.66 -0.88 -15.06
N ARG A 11 33.67 -1.30 -14.29
CA ARG A 11 33.51 -1.01 -12.86
C ARG A 11 34.06 -2.11 -11.93
N TRP A 12 34.90 -1.72 -10.98
CA TRP A 12 35.59 -2.62 -10.05
C TRP A 12 35.65 -2.04 -8.64
N LEU A 13 35.72 -2.89 -7.63
CA LEU A 13 35.86 -2.50 -6.22
C LEU A 13 37.22 -2.96 -5.69
N SER A 14 37.87 -2.13 -4.86
CA SER A 14 39.02 -2.54 -4.05
C SER A 14 38.56 -3.38 -2.86
N GLN A 15 39.07 -4.60 -2.71
CA GLN A 15 38.79 -5.44 -1.55
C GLN A 15 39.49 -4.94 -0.29
N THR A 16 40.66 -4.31 -0.46
CA THR A 16 41.48 -3.81 0.66
C THR A 16 41.05 -2.42 1.11
N GLU A 17 40.42 -1.63 0.23
CA GLU A 17 39.98 -0.25 0.51
C GLU A 17 38.52 -0.05 0.01
N PRO A 18 37.51 -0.71 0.60
CA PRO A 18 36.13 -0.61 0.15
C PRO A 18 35.54 0.81 0.25
N GLU A 19 36.10 1.64 1.12
CA GLU A 19 35.72 3.04 1.34
C GLU A 19 35.95 3.95 0.12
N LEU A 20 36.80 3.53 -0.82
CA LEU A 20 37.01 4.25 -2.09
C LEU A 20 35.79 4.16 -3.02
N GLY A 21 34.85 3.25 -2.75
CA GLY A 21 33.64 3.08 -3.54
C GLY A 21 33.91 2.39 -4.88
N LEU A 22 33.06 2.67 -5.87
CA LEU A 22 33.14 2.02 -7.18
C LEU A 22 34.22 2.67 -8.05
N GLY A 23 35.25 1.89 -8.38
CA GLY A 23 36.32 2.28 -9.29
C GLY A 23 35.92 2.10 -10.76
N LEU A 24 36.47 2.93 -11.64
CA LEU A 24 36.37 2.85 -13.09
C LEU A 24 37.75 2.58 -13.69
N VAL A 25 37.87 1.56 -14.53
CA VAL A 25 39.11 1.28 -15.26
C VAL A 25 39.33 2.39 -16.30
N LEU A 26 40.37 3.20 -16.11
CA LEU A 26 40.75 4.25 -17.07
C LEU A 26 41.61 3.69 -18.19
N LYS A 27 42.66 2.95 -17.82
CA LYS A 27 43.68 2.48 -18.75
C LYS A 27 44.24 1.15 -18.28
N VAL A 28 44.42 0.24 -19.24
CA VAL A 28 45.07 -1.05 -19.05
C VAL A 28 46.42 -1.01 -19.76
N GLU A 29 47.48 -1.33 -19.02
CA GLU A 29 48.85 -1.47 -19.51
C GLU A 29 49.25 -2.96 -19.47
N PRO A 30 50.40 -3.39 -20.01
CA PRO A 30 50.74 -4.81 -20.09
C PRO A 30 50.78 -5.56 -18.74
N ASP A 31 51.21 -4.90 -17.66
CA ASP A 31 51.38 -5.47 -16.32
C ASP A 31 50.49 -4.82 -15.25
N ARG A 32 49.81 -3.72 -15.59
CA ARG A 32 49.11 -2.84 -14.64
C ARG A 32 47.75 -2.38 -15.13
N VAL A 33 46.86 -2.11 -14.19
CA VAL A 33 45.57 -1.47 -14.43
C VAL A 33 45.43 -0.20 -13.60
N ASN A 34 45.03 0.89 -14.25
CA ASN A 34 44.77 2.17 -13.62
C ASN A 34 43.27 2.31 -13.37
N ILE A 35 42.89 2.45 -12.10
CA ILE A 35 41.49 2.59 -11.67
C ILE A 35 41.32 3.91 -10.96
N VAL A 36 40.40 4.74 -11.46
CA VAL A 36 39.95 5.94 -10.75
C VAL A 36 38.78 5.59 -9.85
N PHE A 37 38.78 6.09 -8.63
CA PHE A 37 37.70 5.99 -7.65
C PHE A 37 37.08 7.38 -7.49
N PRO A 38 36.02 7.72 -8.25
CA PRO A 38 35.54 9.09 -8.31
C PRO A 38 34.96 9.58 -6.99
N SER A 39 34.38 8.69 -6.17
CA SER A 39 33.84 9.04 -4.84
C SER A 39 34.90 9.57 -3.87
N SER A 40 36.16 9.13 -4.03
CA SER A 40 37.28 9.58 -3.20
C SER A 40 38.26 10.48 -3.95
N GLU A 41 37.98 10.79 -5.23
CA GLU A 41 38.86 11.56 -6.14
C GLU A 41 40.30 11.00 -6.24
N THR A 42 40.47 9.69 -6.05
CA THR A 42 41.79 9.05 -6.07
C THR A 42 41.95 8.12 -7.26
N THR A 43 43.18 7.94 -7.72
CA THR A 43 43.55 6.92 -8.71
C THR A 43 44.50 5.93 -8.07
N ARG A 44 44.23 4.63 -8.23
CA ARG A 44 45.08 3.54 -7.78
C ARG A 44 45.57 2.75 -8.99
N VAL A 45 46.78 2.23 -8.85
CA VAL A 45 47.40 1.36 -9.86
C VAL A 45 47.59 -0.01 -9.22
N TYR A 46 47.03 -1.04 -9.85
CA TYR A 46 47.13 -2.42 -9.40
C TYR A 46 47.86 -3.26 -10.45
N THR A 47 48.49 -4.36 -10.03
CA THR A 47 49.01 -5.38 -10.95
C THR A 47 47.87 -6.14 -11.61
N ILE A 48 48.04 -6.58 -12.86
CA ILE A 48 47.03 -7.43 -13.52
C ILE A 48 47.02 -8.85 -12.93
N GLU A 49 48.18 -9.32 -12.47
CA GLU A 49 48.31 -10.58 -11.78
C GLU A 49 47.74 -10.47 -10.36
N ASN A 50 46.66 -11.22 -10.13
CA ASN A 50 45.97 -11.41 -8.85
C ASN A 50 45.73 -10.12 -8.02
N PRO A 51 45.14 -9.05 -8.59
CA PRO A 51 44.86 -7.86 -7.82
C PRO A 51 43.75 -8.12 -6.79
N PRO A 52 43.75 -7.39 -5.66
CA PRO A 52 42.67 -7.41 -4.67
C PRO A 52 41.45 -6.61 -5.16
N LEU A 53 40.97 -6.94 -6.36
CA LEU A 53 39.89 -6.25 -7.05
C LEU A 53 38.73 -7.21 -7.34
N THR A 54 37.51 -6.76 -7.04
CA THR A 54 36.28 -7.48 -7.35
C THR A 54 35.55 -6.80 -8.49
N ARG A 55 35.23 -7.54 -9.55
CA ARG A 55 34.42 -7.03 -10.66
C ARG A 55 33.00 -6.79 -10.17
N VAL A 56 32.46 -5.60 -10.42
CA VAL A 56 31.08 -5.25 -10.08
C VAL A 56 30.23 -5.32 -11.35
N SER A 57 29.18 -6.12 -11.31
CA SER A 57 28.19 -6.24 -12.37
C SER A 57 26.81 -6.46 -11.74
N PHE A 58 25.77 -6.00 -12.41
CA PHE A 58 24.40 -6.06 -11.92
C PHE A 58 23.56 -6.99 -12.80
N SER A 59 22.46 -7.49 -12.23
CA SER A 59 21.53 -8.40 -12.91
C SER A 59 20.24 -7.69 -13.28
N VAL A 60 19.49 -8.27 -14.21
CA VAL A 60 18.09 -7.89 -14.47
C VAL A 60 17.29 -7.89 -13.17
N GLY A 61 16.54 -6.82 -12.93
CA GLY A 61 15.77 -6.55 -11.71
C GLY A 61 16.49 -5.69 -10.67
N ASP A 62 17.80 -5.47 -10.78
CA ASP A 62 18.51 -4.59 -9.86
C ASP A 62 18.14 -3.11 -10.11
N VAL A 63 18.03 -2.32 -9.04
CA VAL A 63 17.78 -0.87 -9.11
C VAL A 63 19.11 -0.14 -8.96
N LEU A 64 19.46 0.65 -9.98
CA LEU A 64 20.74 1.35 -10.08
C LEU A 64 20.54 2.85 -10.19
N LYS A 65 21.59 3.60 -9.89
CA LYS A 65 21.67 5.06 -10.09
C LYS A 65 22.69 5.38 -11.17
N THR A 66 22.40 6.36 -12.02
CA THR A 66 23.40 6.99 -12.88
C THR A 66 24.19 8.06 -12.11
N GLN A 67 25.30 8.53 -12.66
CA GLN A 67 26.05 9.68 -12.11
C GLN A 67 25.19 10.96 -12.01
N GLU A 68 24.17 11.09 -12.86
CA GLU A 68 23.18 12.18 -12.82
C GLU A 68 22.16 12.03 -11.67
N GLY A 69 22.29 11.00 -10.83
CA GLY A 69 21.40 10.72 -9.71
C GLY A 69 20.07 10.07 -10.09
N LYS A 70 19.89 9.69 -11.36
CA LYS A 70 18.64 9.10 -11.84
C LYS A 70 18.59 7.60 -11.53
N GLU A 71 17.54 7.18 -10.83
CA GLU A 71 17.26 5.77 -10.56
C GLU A 71 16.62 5.07 -11.78
N PHE A 72 17.02 3.83 -12.02
CA PHE A 72 16.44 2.96 -13.04
C PHE A 72 16.53 1.48 -12.63
N THR A 73 15.62 0.66 -13.15
CA THR A 73 15.64 -0.80 -12.96
C THR A 73 16.23 -1.46 -14.18
N VAL A 74 17.15 -2.41 -14.02
CA VAL A 74 17.72 -3.16 -15.14
C VAL A 74 16.63 -4.09 -15.70
N GLU A 75 16.24 -3.91 -16.96
CA GLU A 75 15.26 -4.78 -17.64
C GLU A 75 15.95 -5.81 -18.53
N ASP A 76 17.07 -5.45 -19.13
CA ASP A 76 17.91 -6.31 -19.96
C ASP A 76 19.37 -5.83 -19.91
N LEU A 77 20.31 -6.67 -20.36
CA LEU A 77 21.73 -6.34 -20.39
C LEU A 77 22.41 -6.92 -21.62
N ILE A 78 23.37 -6.17 -22.17
CA ILE A 78 24.21 -6.58 -23.29
C ILE A 78 25.66 -6.56 -22.81
N ASP A 79 26.31 -7.71 -22.83
CA ASP A 79 27.76 -7.80 -22.64
C ASP A 79 28.44 -7.84 -24.02
N LYS A 80 29.32 -6.87 -24.28
CA LYS A 80 30.20 -6.86 -25.46
C LYS A 80 31.64 -6.75 -24.98
N ASP A 81 32.41 -7.81 -25.24
CA ASP A 81 33.84 -7.87 -24.92
C ASP A 81 34.16 -7.54 -23.45
N GLY A 82 33.27 -7.89 -22.51
CA GLY A 82 33.43 -7.66 -21.08
C GLY A 82 32.97 -6.29 -20.58
N LEU A 83 32.43 -5.44 -21.47
CA LEU A 83 31.76 -4.19 -21.13
C LEU A 83 30.24 -4.40 -21.13
N VAL A 84 29.62 -4.14 -19.98
CA VAL A 84 28.18 -4.33 -19.79
C VAL A 84 27.42 -3.04 -20.06
N THR A 85 26.40 -3.13 -20.91
CA THR A 85 25.41 -2.08 -21.16
C THR A 85 24.06 -2.51 -20.61
N TYR A 86 23.52 -1.76 -19.66
CA TYR A 86 22.21 -2.00 -19.05
C TYR A 86 21.10 -1.33 -19.86
N ILE A 87 19.95 -1.97 -19.97
CA ILE A 87 18.79 -1.48 -20.71
C ILE A 87 17.64 -1.20 -19.74
N ASN A 88 17.03 -0.03 -19.88
CA ASN A 88 15.78 0.33 -19.22
C ASN A 88 14.88 1.10 -20.18
N LYS A 89 13.66 0.60 -20.44
CA LYS A 89 12.67 1.23 -21.33
C LYS A 89 13.25 1.61 -22.70
N GLY A 90 14.06 0.73 -23.27
CA GLY A 90 14.77 0.93 -24.54
C GLY A 90 15.99 1.87 -24.49
N LYS A 91 16.27 2.51 -23.34
CA LYS A 91 17.49 3.33 -23.15
C LYS A 91 18.66 2.44 -22.75
N LYS A 92 19.79 2.66 -23.41
CA LYS A 92 21.06 1.97 -23.13
C LYS A 92 21.92 2.83 -22.20
N ILE A 93 22.37 2.24 -21.11
CA ILE A 93 23.17 2.87 -20.07
C ILE A 93 24.44 2.04 -19.90
N GLU A 94 25.58 2.61 -20.28
CA GLU A 94 26.89 1.99 -20.12
C GLU A 94 27.27 1.90 -18.64
N GLU A 95 27.95 0.83 -18.24
CA GLU A 95 28.38 0.65 -16.85
C GLU A 95 29.30 1.77 -16.33
N SER A 96 30.03 2.46 -17.22
CA SER A 96 30.88 3.60 -16.91
C SER A 96 30.10 4.82 -16.39
N ARG A 97 28.80 4.91 -16.71
CA ARG A 97 27.91 6.01 -16.31
C ARG A 97 27.11 5.72 -15.04
N LEU A 98 27.30 4.55 -14.43
CA LEU A 98 26.69 4.23 -13.14
C LEU A 98 27.24 5.16 -12.05
N SER A 99 26.44 5.42 -11.03
CA SER A 99 26.87 6.17 -9.84
C SER A 99 28.05 5.50 -9.17
N ASP A 100 28.95 6.31 -8.63
CA ASP A 100 30.14 5.84 -7.89
C ASP A 100 29.78 5.35 -6.47
N SER A 101 28.62 5.77 -5.97
CA SER A 101 28.04 5.31 -4.72
C SER A 101 27.29 3.99 -4.90
N LEU A 102 27.83 2.91 -4.34
CA LEU A 102 27.18 1.60 -4.32
C LEU A 102 26.12 1.52 -3.21
N THR A 103 24.94 1.01 -3.57
CA THR A 103 24.00 0.43 -2.60
C THR A 103 23.96 -1.07 -2.87
N PHE A 104 24.73 -1.88 -2.14
CA PHE A 104 24.68 -3.33 -2.29
C PHE A 104 23.32 -3.85 -1.81
N SER A 105 22.48 -4.31 -2.73
CA SER A 105 21.12 -4.76 -2.43
C SER A 105 21.06 -6.23 -2.00
N LYS A 106 22.00 -7.07 -2.43
CA LYS A 106 21.98 -8.53 -2.19
C LYS A 106 22.85 -8.92 -0.99
N PRO A 107 22.36 -9.79 -0.08
CA PRO A 107 23.13 -10.24 1.09
C PRO A 107 24.46 -10.92 0.75
N PHE A 108 24.53 -11.61 -0.39
CA PHE A 108 25.75 -12.30 -0.85
C PHE A 108 26.86 -11.31 -1.20
N ASP A 109 26.53 -10.24 -1.92
CA ASP A 109 27.49 -9.20 -2.31
C ASP A 109 28.01 -8.43 -1.08
N ARG A 110 27.14 -8.20 -0.09
CA ARG A 110 27.54 -7.61 1.19
C ARG A 110 28.53 -8.51 1.93
N LEU A 111 28.26 -9.81 2.00
CA LEU A 111 29.14 -10.77 2.67
C LEU A 111 30.51 -10.91 1.98
N LEU A 112 30.55 -10.98 0.64
CA LEU A 112 31.80 -11.04 -0.12
C LEU A 112 32.71 -9.83 0.12
N ASN A 113 32.11 -8.67 0.40
CA ASN A 113 32.81 -7.43 0.70
C ASN A 113 32.97 -7.18 2.22
N ALA A 114 32.85 -8.23 3.04
CA ALA A 114 32.94 -8.18 4.51
C ALA A 114 31.98 -7.17 5.19
N GLN A 115 30.92 -6.76 4.49
CA GLN A 115 29.85 -5.93 5.05
C GLN A 115 28.85 -6.82 5.78
N VAL A 116 29.07 -7.02 7.07
CA VAL A 116 28.20 -7.82 7.94
C VAL A 116 27.38 -6.94 8.87
N ASP A 117 26.10 -7.26 9.03
CA ASP A 117 25.25 -6.67 10.05
C ASP A 117 25.57 -7.27 11.42
N GLU A 118 25.36 -6.50 12.49
CA GLU A 118 25.51 -7.05 13.84
C GLU A 118 24.52 -8.19 14.11
N LYS A 119 24.97 -9.21 14.85
CA LYS A 119 24.15 -10.38 15.22
C LYS A 119 22.78 -10.02 15.83
N PRO A 120 22.64 -9.01 16.73
CA PRO A 120 21.34 -8.63 17.26
C PRO A 120 20.37 -8.11 16.18
N VAL A 121 20.87 -7.35 15.21
CA VAL A 121 20.08 -6.79 14.10
C VAL A 121 19.60 -7.90 13.18
N TYR A 122 20.50 -8.82 12.80
CA TYR A 122 20.14 -10.00 12.02
C TYR A 122 19.06 -10.85 12.73
N ASN A 123 19.27 -11.15 14.01
CA ASN A 123 18.33 -11.92 14.81
C ASN A 123 16.98 -11.23 14.98
N LEU A 124 16.96 -9.90 15.10
CA LEU A 124 15.73 -9.12 15.13
C LEU A 124 14.99 -9.22 13.79
N ARG A 125 15.68 -9.00 12.67
CA ARG A 125 15.10 -9.13 11.32
C ARG A 125 14.49 -10.50 11.09
N HIS A 126 15.22 -11.57 11.42
CA HIS A 126 14.72 -12.94 11.28
C HIS A 126 13.46 -13.17 12.14
N ARG A 127 13.50 -12.79 13.43
CA ARG A 127 12.35 -12.93 14.33
C ARG A 127 11.15 -12.12 13.84
N ALA A 128 11.35 -10.89 13.38
CA ALA A 128 10.29 -10.03 12.87
C ALA A 128 9.62 -10.64 11.62
N LEU A 129 10.41 -11.12 10.66
CA LEU A 129 9.90 -11.78 9.45
C LEU A 129 9.15 -13.07 9.78
N TYR A 130 9.68 -13.89 10.67
CA TYR A 130 9.02 -15.13 11.09
C TYR A 130 7.70 -14.87 11.84
N ARG A 131 7.66 -13.85 12.70
CA ARG A 131 6.43 -13.42 13.38
C ARG A 131 5.41 -12.88 12.37
N ARG A 132 5.84 -12.05 11.43
CA ARG A 132 4.98 -11.56 10.33
C ARG A 132 4.40 -12.73 9.54
N PHE A 133 5.21 -13.71 9.14
CA PHE A 133 4.74 -14.93 8.46
C PHE A 133 3.66 -15.67 9.26
N LYS A 134 3.90 -15.90 10.57
CA LYS A 134 2.91 -16.55 11.44
C LYS A 134 1.61 -15.76 11.52
N THR A 135 1.68 -14.44 11.70
CA THR A 135 0.50 -13.56 11.79
C THR A 135 -0.29 -13.55 10.48
N LEU A 136 0.40 -13.48 9.33
CA LEU A 136 -0.25 -13.46 8.01
C LEU A 136 -1.02 -14.76 7.72
N ARG A 137 -0.55 -15.90 8.23
CA ARG A 137 -1.20 -17.23 8.08
C ARG A 137 -2.20 -17.57 9.18
N ALA A 138 -2.34 -16.74 10.21
CA ALA A 138 -3.22 -17.04 11.32
C ALA A 138 -4.70 -17.03 10.86
N PRO A 139 -5.50 -18.09 11.15
CA PRO A 139 -6.90 -18.16 10.71
C PRO A 139 -7.73 -16.95 11.17
N LEU A 140 -7.50 -16.49 12.41
CA LEU A 140 -8.22 -15.40 13.04
C LEU A 140 -7.58 -14.02 12.83
N ARG A 141 -6.69 -13.86 11.84
CA ARG A 141 -6.06 -12.57 11.51
C ARG A 141 -7.11 -11.46 11.32
N GLY A 142 -6.90 -10.29 11.91
CA GLY A 142 -7.86 -9.18 11.76
C GLY A 142 -9.08 -9.23 12.69
N PHE A 143 -9.23 -10.25 13.54
CA PHE A 143 -10.25 -10.26 14.61
C PHE A 143 -9.70 -9.87 15.98
N PHE A 144 -8.41 -9.53 16.11
CA PHE A 144 -7.77 -9.21 17.39
C PHE A 144 -6.81 -8.02 17.29
N SER A 145 -7.13 -7.07 16.40
CA SER A 145 -6.27 -5.91 16.13
C SER A 145 -6.69 -4.63 16.86
N GLY A 146 -7.79 -4.63 17.60
CA GLY A 146 -8.29 -3.45 18.33
C GLY A 146 -8.32 -3.60 19.85
N ARG A 147 -8.93 -2.61 20.51
CA ARG A 147 -9.09 -2.52 21.97
C ARG A 147 -10.38 -3.19 22.42
N TYR A 148 -10.56 -4.44 22.06
CA TYR A 148 -11.75 -5.22 22.40
C TYR A 148 -11.35 -6.65 22.75
N ASN A 149 -12.20 -7.32 23.54
CA ASN A 149 -12.09 -8.74 23.84
C ASN A 149 -13.42 -9.40 23.45
N PRO A 150 -13.50 -9.97 22.23
CA PRO A 150 -14.77 -10.45 21.71
C PRO A 150 -15.21 -11.70 22.49
N ARG A 151 -16.49 -11.78 22.83
CA ARG A 151 -17.06 -12.99 23.43
C ARG A 151 -17.07 -14.12 22.40
N PRO A 152 -17.04 -15.40 22.82
CA PRO A 152 -17.02 -16.53 21.89
C PRO A 152 -18.15 -16.51 20.85
N HIS A 153 -19.37 -16.11 21.22
CA HIS A 153 -20.48 -15.99 20.26
C HIS A 153 -20.25 -14.87 19.25
N GLN A 154 -19.76 -13.70 19.68
CA GLN A 154 -19.48 -12.56 18.80
C GLN A 154 -18.41 -12.93 17.77
N LEU A 155 -17.36 -13.63 18.21
CA LEU A 155 -16.32 -14.11 17.32
C LEU A 155 -16.87 -15.15 16.34
N TYR A 156 -17.72 -16.07 16.80
CA TYR A 156 -18.35 -17.06 15.94
C TYR A 156 -19.17 -16.40 14.84
N VAL A 157 -20.06 -15.45 15.19
CA VAL A 157 -20.89 -14.69 14.24
C VAL A 157 -20.00 -13.98 13.21
N ALA A 158 -18.98 -13.25 13.66
CA ALA A 158 -18.09 -12.51 12.78
C ALA A 158 -17.31 -13.45 11.83
N VAL A 159 -16.85 -14.62 12.33
CA VAL A 159 -16.17 -15.64 11.51
C VAL A 159 -17.12 -16.24 10.48
N GLN A 160 -18.39 -16.50 10.83
CA GLN A 160 -19.37 -17.03 9.88
C GLN A 160 -19.70 -15.99 8.80
N ALA A 161 -19.90 -14.73 9.18
CA ALA A 161 -20.21 -13.65 8.25
C ALA A 161 -19.17 -13.55 7.13
N VAL A 162 -17.88 -13.50 7.49
CA VAL A 162 -16.79 -13.29 6.52
C VAL A 162 -16.39 -14.53 5.72
N ARG A 163 -17.13 -15.65 5.82
CA ARG A 163 -16.89 -16.82 4.95
C ARG A 163 -17.20 -16.52 3.48
N GLN A 164 -18.11 -15.58 3.24
CA GLN A 164 -18.41 -15.05 1.93
C GLN A 164 -17.53 -13.82 1.68
N ALA A 165 -17.10 -13.62 0.43
CA ALA A 165 -16.27 -12.46 0.09
C ALA A 165 -17.01 -11.13 0.32
N HIS A 166 -18.33 -11.10 0.14
CA HIS A 166 -19.19 -9.92 0.23
C HIS A 166 -20.38 -10.27 1.15
N PRO A 167 -20.21 -10.14 2.47
CA PRO A 167 -21.19 -10.64 3.42
C PRO A 167 -22.47 -9.80 3.44
N ARG A 168 -23.63 -10.44 3.25
CA ARG A 168 -24.95 -9.85 3.49
C ARG A 168 -25.54 -10.50 4.74
N VAL A 169 -25.49 -9.80 5.87
CA VAL A 169 -25.81 -10.38 7.20
C VAL A 169 -26.75 -9.46 7.96
N LEU A 170 -27.77 -10.06 8.58
CA LEU A 170 -28.65 -9.40 9.54
C LEU A 170 -28.25 -9.83 10.96
N LEU A 171 -27.81 -8.89 11.78
CA LEU A 171 -27.48 -9.12 13.20
C LEU A 171 -28.72 -8.82 14.07
N ALA A 172 -29.45 -9.88 14.44
CA ALA A 172 -30.75 -9.79 15.09
C ALA A 172 -30.74 -10.25 16.56
N ASP A 173 -29.58 -10.28 17.21
CA ASP A 173 -29.46 -10.67 18.63
C ASP A 173 -30.25 -9.78 19.59
N GLU A 174 -30.36 -10.19 20.85
CA GLU A 174 -31.02 -9.38 21.87
C GLU A 174 -30.32 -8.03 22.07
N PRO A 175 -31.08 -6.95 22.39
CA PRO A 175 -30.49 -5.66 22.74
C PRO A 175 -29.43 -5.81 23.84
N GLY A 176 -28.25 -5.20 23.63
CA GLY A 176 -27.13 -5.28 24.57
C GLY A 176 -26.20 -6.49 24.40
N MET A 177 -26.47 -7.42 23.47
CA MET A 177 -25.54 -8.54 23.15
C MET A 177 -24.27 -8.09 22.42
N GLY A 178 -24.23 -6.84 21.95
CA GLY A 178 -23.04 -6.24 21.34
C GLY A 178 -23.00 -6.37 19.81
N LYS A 179 -24.13 -6.18 19.12
CA LYS A 179 -24.23 -6.11 17.65
C LYS A 179 -23.20 -5.16 17.03
N THR A 180 -22.97 -3.99 17.66
CA THR A 180 -21.94 -3.04 17.21
C THR A 180 -20.54 -3.63 17.27
N VAL A 181 -20.24 -4.46 18.27
CA VAL A 181 -18.96 -5.16 18.40
C VAL A 181 -18.83 -6.21 17.30
N GLU A 182 -19.89 -6.95 17.00
CA GLU A 182 -19.91 -7.94 15.91
C GLU A 182 -19.74 -7.28 14.54
N ALA A 183 -20.45 -6.19 14.27
CA ALA A 183 -20.27 -5.38 13.06
C ALA A 183 -18.84 -4.86 12.95
N GLY A 184 -18.28 -4.33 14.05
CA GLY A 184 -16.89 -3.87 14.08
C GLY A 184 -15.86 -4.99 13.84
N LEU A 185 -16.11 -6.21 14.33
CA LEU A 185 -15.28 -7.39 14.05
C LEU A 185 -15.30 -7.76 12.56
N ILE A 186 -16.49 -7.75 11.94
CA ILE A 186 -16.67 -8.02 10.51
C ILE A 186 -15.92 -6.96 9.69
N LEU A 187 -16.17 -5.67 9.96
CA LEU A 187 -15.52 -4.55 9.29
C LEU A 187 -14.00 -4.61 9.43
N GLN A 188 -13.49 -4.86 10.64
CA GLN A 188 -12.05 -4.96 10.89
C GLN A 188 -11.40 -6.09 10.10
N ARG A 189 -12.09 -7.23 9.99
CA ARG A 189 -11.63 -8.35 9.20
C ARG A 189 -11.63 -8.01 7.72
N LEU A 190 -12.71 -7.44 7.18
CA LEU A 190 -12.77 -7.04 5.77
C LEU A 190 -11.68 -6.02 5.43
N ARG A 191 -11.49 -4.99 6.27
CA ARG A 191 -10.41 -3.99 6.12
C ARG A 191 -9.02 -4.62 6.14
N THR A 192 -8.79 -5.61 7.00
CA THR A 192 -7.49 -6.31 7.09
C THR A 192 -7.11 -7.04 5.79
N PHE A 193 -8.10 -7.37 4.96
CA PHE A 193 -7.93 -8.05 3.67
C PHE A 193 -8.16 -7.13 2.45
N GLY A 194 -8.44 -5.84 2.65
CA GLY A 194 -8.69 -4.89 1.55
C GLY A 194 -10.08 -5.02 0.91
N ASN A 195 -11.07 -5.50 1.66
CA ASN A 195 -12.46 -5.66 1.18
C ASN A 195 -13.42 -4.63 1.83
N ALA A 196 -12.89 -3.56 2.40
CA ALA A 196 -13.67 -2.52 3.09
C ALA A 196 -12.88 -1.20 3.07
N ASP A 197 -12.47 -0.78 1.88
CA ASP A 197 -11.79 0.50 1.67
C ASP A 197 -12.83 1.63 1.65
N ARG A 198 -14.05 1.33 1.19
CA ARG A 198 -15.21 2.23 1.19
C ARG A 198 -16.34 1.70 2.07
N VAL A 199 -16.60 2.37 3.19
CA VAL A 199 -17.62 1.98 4.16
C VAL A 199 -18.59 3.11 4.42
N LEU A 200 -19.89 2.84 4.24
CA LEU A 200 -20.97 3.73 4.63
C LEU A 200 -21.64 3.23 5.91
N LEU A 201 -21.69 4.06 6.94
CA LEU A 201 -22.45 3.82 8.17
C LEU A 201 -23.73 4.65 8.19
N LEU A 202 -24.86 3.97 8.24
CA LEU A 202 -26.19 4.56 8.35
C LEU A 202 -26.80 4.21 9.71
N ALA A 203 -27.37 5.19 10.39
CA ALA A 203 -28.15 4.96 11.60
C ALA A 203 -29.17 6.08 11.79
N PRO A 204 -30.24 5.87 12.58
CA PRO A 204 -31.05 6.97 13.09
C PRO A 204 -30.20 7.98 13.87
N GLU A 205 -30.59 9.26 13.86
CA GLU A 205 -29.89 10.34 14.56
C GLU A 205 -29.59 10.00 16.03
N ALA A 206 -30.53 9.36 16.72
CA ALA A 206 -30.41 8.97 18.14
C ALA A 206 -29.32 7.90 18.42
N LEU A 207 -28.90 7.13 17.40
CA LEU A 207 -27.94 6.03 17.56
C LEU A 207 -26.56 6.33 16.97
N LEU A 208 -26.48 7.22 15.98
CA LEU A 208 -25.29 7.40 15.17
C LEU A 208 -24.04 7.75 15.99
N ASP A 209 -24.16 8.71 16.92
CA ASP A 209 -23.06 9.13 17.81
C ASP A 209 -22.49 7.97 18.63
N ASN A 210 -23.38 7.14 19.18
CA ASN A 210 -22.98 6.02 20.03
C ASN A 210 -22.26 4.94 19.23
N VAL A 211 -22.78 4.63 18.03
CA VAL A 211 -22.17 3.63 17.14
C VAL A 211 -20.81 4.09 16.65
N GLU A 212 -20.69 5.31 16.16
CA GLU A 212 -19.40 5.88 15.74
C GLU A 212 -18.38 5.92 16.88
N LEU A 213 -18.80 6.36 18.07
CA LEU A 213 -17.93 6.41 19.23
C LEU A 213 -17.44 5.02 19.63
N GLU A 214 -18.32 4.01 19.60
CA GLU A 214 -17.96 2.64 19.93
C GLU A 214 -16.99 2.05 18.90
N LEU A 215 -17.26 2.22 17.60
CA LEU A 215 -16.39 1.78 16.51
C LEU A 215 -15.02 2.46 16.57
N ARG A 216 -14.98 3.76 16.86
CA ARG A 216 -13.74 4.51 17.05
C ARG A 216 -12.95 4.04 18.26
N ARG A 217 -13.59 3.91 19.43
CA ARG A 217 -12.89 3.54 20.67
C ARG A 217 -12.37 2.12 20.66
N ARG A 218 -13.15 1.17 20.14
CA ARG A 218 -12.80 -0.25 20.14
C ARG A 218 -11.95 -0.63 18.94
N PHE A 219 -12.32 -0.19 17.74
CA PHE A 219 -11.70 -0.64 16.49
C PHE A 219 -10.77 0.39 15.84
N GLY A 220 -10.76 1.64 16.32
CA GLY A 220 -9.98 2.71 15.68
C GLY A 220 -10.55 3.16 14.34
N GLN A 221 -11.81 2.81 14.05
CA GLN A 221 -12.51 3.17 12.82
C GLN A 221 -13.11 4.56 13.00
N THR A 222 -12.72 5.50 12.14
CA THR A 222 -13.23 6.88 12.18
C THR A 222 -14.07 7.11 10.94
N PHE A 223 -15.25 7.70 11.13
CA PHE A 223 -16.16 8.05 10.05
C PHE A 223 -16.19 9.57 9.91
N THR A 224 -16.18 10.05 8.67
CA THR A 224 -16.50 11.43 8.34
C THR A 224 -18.01 11.56 8.27
N ARG A 225 -18.61 12.31 9.20
CA ARG A 225 -20.05 12.50 9.22
C ARG A 225 -20.46 13.52 8.17
N LEU A 226 -21.37 13.13 7.30
CA LEU A 226 -22.03 14.02 6.36
C LEU A 226 -23.29 14.61 7.00
N SER A 227 -23.37 15.94 6.99
CA SER A 227 -24.47 16.72 7.51
C SER A 227 -25.41 17.19 6.38
N ALA A 228 -26.60 17.66 6.76
CA ALA A 228 -27.51 18.33 5.85
C ALA A 228 -26.86 19.47 5.04
N GLU A 229 -25.88 20.17 5.63
CA GLU A 229 -25.13 21.28 5.00
C GLU A 229 -24.20 20.78 3.90
N ASP A 230 -23.52 19.64 4.10
CA ASP A 230 -22.65 19.04 3.09
C ASP A 230 -23.47 18.66 1.84
N PHE A 231 -24.63 18.03 2.06
CA PHE A 231 -25.59 17.75 0.99
C PHE A 231 -26.16 19.00 0.30
N ALA A 232 -26.20 20.14 0.99
CA ALA A 232 -26.65 21.41 0.44
C ALA A 232 -25.54 22.12 -0.35
N GLY A 233 -24.29 22.07 0.12
CA GLY A 233 -23.11 22.66 -0.51
C GLY A 233 -22.89 22.16 -1.93
N VAL A 234 -23.11 20.85 -2.15
CA VAL A 234 -23.04 20.24 -3.48
C VAL A 234 -24.09 20.80 -4.46
N LYS A 235 -25.29 21.16 -3.99
CA LYS A 235 -26.31 21.79 -4.85
C LYS A 235 -25.87 23.18 -5.32
N THR A 236 -25.13 23.90 -4.50
CA THR A 236 -24.59 25.22 -4.82
C THR A 236 -23.46 25.11 -5.83
N ALA A 237 -22.51 24.19 -5.60
CA ALA A 237 -21.42 23.89 -6.52
C ALA A 237 -21.92 23.43 -7.91
N ARG A 238 -22.96 22.59 -7.95
CA ARG A 238 -23.57 22.12 -9.20
C ARG A 238 -24.30 23.22 -9.98
N LYS A 239 -24.77 24.29 -9.32
CA LYS A 239 -25.36 25.47 -10.01
C LYS A 239 -24.29 26.34 -10.68
N THR A 240 -23.10 26.44 -10.10
CA THR A 240 -21.95 27.16 -10.65
C THR A 240 -21.24 26.38 -11.76
N ALA A 241 -21.18 25.04 -11.68
CA ALA A 241 -20.45 24.17 -12.61
C ALA A 241 -21.18 23.81 -13.92
N LYS A 242 -22.28 24.47 -14.27
CA LYS A 242 -23.12 24.15 -15.46
C LYS A 242 -22.47 24.46 -16.82
N LYS A 243 -21.13 24.34 -16.99
CA LYS A 243 -20.43 24.69 -18.24
C LYS A 243 -19.45 23.67 -18.80
N THR A 244 -19.21 22.52 -18.17
CA THR A 244 -18.32 21.48 -18.73
C THR A 244 -18.79 20.07 -18.35
N THR A 245 -18.88 19.19 -19.34
CA THR A 245 -19.58 17.90 -19.29
C THR A 245 -18.81 16.78 -18.59
N GLU A 246 -17.60 17.03 -18.09
CA GLU A 246 -16.70 15.99 -17.55
C GLU A 246 -16.63 15.95 -16.00
N GLU A 247 -17.30 16.87 -15.30
CA GLU A 247 -17.24 16.97 -13.82
C GLU A 247 -18.48 16.39 -13.10
N ALA A 248 -19.19 15.43 -13.70
CA ALA A 248 -20.36 14.81 -13.06
C ALA A 248 -19.99 14.06 -11.77
N SER A 249 -18.76 13.54 -11.67
CA SER A 249 -18.20 12.92 -10.46
C SER A 249 -17.87 13.92 -9.35
N ALA A 250 -17.76 15.23 -9.64
CA ALA A 250 -17.47 16.27 -8.65
C ALA A 250 -18.72 16.77 -7.91
N ALA A 251 -19.89 16.22 -8.25
CA ALA A 251 -21.19 16.62 -7.68
C ALA A 251 -21.81 15.53 -6.79
N ASN A 252 -21.04 14.54 -6.35
CA ASN A 252 -21.45 13.59 -5.34
C ASN A 252 -21.02 14.10 -3.95
N PRO A 253 -21.94 14.26 -2.98
CA PRO A 253 -21.58 14.59 -1.59
C PRO A 253 -20.75 13.50 -0.90
N PHE A 254 -20.85 12.26 -1.38
CA PHE A 254 -19.99 11.16 -0.97
C PHE A 254 -18.70 11.24 -1.80
N GLY A 255 -17.53 11.09 -1.16
CA GLY A 255 -16.26 11.35 -1.85
C GLY A 255 -15.99 10.42 -3.04
N ALA A 256 -14.98 10.79 -3.85
CA ALA A 256 -14.71 10.15 -5.14
C ALA A 256 -14.42 8.63 -5.01
N PRO A 257 -14.76 7.81 -6.03
CA PRO A 257 -14.67 6.34 -5.96
C PRO A 257 -13.26 5.78 -5.69
N ASP A 258 -12.20 6.53 -5.98
CA ASP A 258 -10.80 6.05 -5.93
C ASP A 258 -10.10 6.28 -4.57
N GLU A 259 -10.82 6.75 -3.54
CA GLU A 259 -10.28 7.04 -2.21
C GLU A 259 -10.79 6.03 -1.15
N GLU A 260 -9.93 5.69 -0.16
CA GLU A 260 -10.34 4.96 1.07
C GLU A 260 -11.22 5.92 1.90
N ILE A 261 -12.53 5.68 1.90
CA ILE A 261 -13.53 6.57 2.48
C ILE A 261 -14.41 5.82 3.48
N TRP A 262 -14.45 6.32 4.69
CA TRP A 262 -15.34 5.86 5.74
C TRP A 262 -16.24 7.02 6.11
N GLU A 263 -17.49 6.97 5.66
CA GLU A 263 -18.45 8.05 5.83
C GLU A 263 -19.68 7.56 6.61
N SER A 264 -20.29 8.48 7.32
CA SER A 264 -21.51 8.20 8.07
C SER A 264 -22.55 9.27 7.79
N CYS A 265 -23.82 8.87 7.77
CA CYS A 265 -24.93 9.83 7.72
C CYS A 265 -26.16 9.26 8.41
N THR A 266 -27.05 10.16 8.81
CA THR A 266 -28.31 9.77 9.43
C THR A 266 -29.26 9.22 8.36
N LEU A 267 -30.14 8.30 8.74
CA LEU A 267 -31.19 7.80 7.84
C LEU A 267 -32.13 8.94 7.41
N GLU A 268 -32.38 9.88 8.31
CA GLU A 268 -33.19 11.08 8.10
C GLU A 268 -32.56 11.98 7.02
N ASP A 269 -31.24 12.20 7.09
CA ASP A 269 -30.56 12.96 6.06
C ASP A 269 -30.54 12.22 4.72
N LEU A 270 -30.27 10.92 4.71
CA LEU A 270 -30.25 10.14 3.46
C LEU A 270 -31.63 10.13 2.76
N ALA A 271 -32.71 10.02 3.53
CA ALA A 271 -34.08 10.08 3.02
C ALA A 271 -34.48 11.47 2.47
N GLY A 272 -33.75 12.51 2.87
CA GLY A 272 -33.96 13.87 2.42
C GLY A 272 -33.72 14.09 0.91
N GLY A 273 -34.13 15.27 0.42
CA GLY A 273 -33.78 15.71 -0.93
C GLY A 273 -34.52 15.00 -2.07
N ARG A 274 -35.69 14.38 -1.80
CA ARG A 274 -36.55 13.68 -2.77
C ARG A 274 -35.79 12.57 -3.53
N GLY A 275 -35.10 11.70 -2.79
CA GLY A 275 -34.38 10.54 -3.34
C GLY A 275 -33.03 10.85 -3.99
N LYS A 276 -32.67 12.13 -4.20
CA LYS A 276 -31.39 12.50 -4.83
C LYS A 276 -30.17 12.11 -3.98
N ARG A 277 -30.28 12.17 -2.65
CA ARG A 277 -29.20 11.82 -1.73
C ARG A 277 -28.95 10.30 -1.74
N SER A 278 -30.03 9.51 -1.66
CA SER A 278 -29.98 8.05 -1.81
C SER A 278 -29.40 7.62 -3.17
N ALA A 279 -29.83 8.24 -4.28
CA ALA A 279 -29.24 7.95 -5.59
C ALA A 279 -27.73 8.26 -5.66
N ALA A 280 -27.30 9.38 -5.08
CA ALA A 280 -25.88 9.73 -5.02
C ALA A 280 -25.08 8.74 -4.16
N ALA A 281 -25.67 8.24 -3.05
CA ALA A 281 -25.06 7.21 -2.24
C ALA A 281 -24.91 5.88 -3.00
N ALA A 282 -25.90 5.50 -3.83
CA ALA A 282 -25.84 4.28 -4.64
C ALA A 282 -24.76 4.35 -5.72
N GLU A 283 -24.52 5.52 -6.30
CA GLU A 283 -23.47 5.76 -7.28
C GLU A 283 -22.06 5.86 -6.67
N ALA A 284 -21.94 5.92 -5.34
CA ALA A 284 -20.66 6.15 -4.65
C ALA A 284 -19.79 4.88 -4.50
N GLY A 285 -20.25 3.72 -4.94
CA GLY A 285 -19.44 2.49 -5.05
C GLY A 285 -18.91 1.97 -3.71
N TRP A 286 -19.78 1.73 -2.74
CA TRP A 286 -19.40 1.21 -1.42
C TRP A 286 -18.99 -0.26 -1.47
N ASP A 287 -17.93 -0.63 -0.74
CA ASP A 287 -17.60 -2.03 -0.49
C ASP A 287 -18.52 -2.63 0.58
N VAL A 288 -18.83 -1.83 1.60
CA VAL A 288 -19.67 -2.24 2.73
C VAL A 288 -20.62 -1.12 3.12
N VAL A 289 -21.90 -1.44 3.25
CA VAL A 289 -22.91 -0.59 3.87
C VAL A 289 -23.33 -1.21 5.19
N VAL A 290 -23.23 -0.46 6.28
CA VAL A 290 -23.67 -0.85 7.61
C VAL A 290 -24.89 -0.03 7.99
N VAL A 291 -26.00 -0.70 8.26
CA VAL A 291 -27.22 -0.06 8.77
C VAL A 291 -27.44 -0.46 10.22
N ALA A 292 -27.26 0.48 11.14
CA ALA A 292 -27.57 0.31 12.55
C ALA A 292 -29.01 0.76 12.84
N GLY A 293 -29.66 0.09 13.79
CA GLY A 293 -31.07 0.39 14.13
C GLY A 293 -32.04 -0.04 13.03
N GLY A 294 -31.84 -1.24 12.46
CA GLY A 294 -32.66 -1.76 11.35
C GLY A 294 -34.16 -1.86 11.66
N GLU A 295 -34.55 -1.86 12.94
CA GLU A 295 -35.94 -1.73 13.39
C GLU A 295 -36.63 -0.43 12.91
N SER A 296 -35.87 0.60 12.56
CA SER A 296 -36.40 1.84 11.96
C SER A 296 -36.79 1.71 10.49
N LEU A 297 -36.40 0.60 9.84
CA LEU A 297 -36.74 0.31 8.45
C LEU A 297 -38.06 -0.47 8.40
N GLU A 298 -39.17 0.25 8.30
CA GLU A 298 -40.49 -0.35 8.22
C GLU A 298 -40.87 -0.64 6.76
N TRP A 299 -41.38 -1.83 6.51
CA TRP A 299 -41.84 -2.28 5.19
C TRP A 299 -43.19 -2.98 5.28
N THR A 300 -44.05 -2.69 4.31
CA THR A 300 -45.36 -3.35 4.10
C THR A 300 -45.53 -3.68 2.61
N GLU A 301 -46.55 -4.47 2.26
CA GLU A 301 -46.87 -4.80 0.86
C GLU A 301 -47.22 -3.55 0.02
N GLU A 302 -47.68 -2.47 0.65
CA GLU A 302 -48.00 -1.20 -0.02
C GLU A 302 -46.76 -0.29 -0.21
N GLY A 303 -45.63 -0.65 0.41
CA GLY A 303 -44.37 0.10 0.34
C GLY A 303 -43.65 0.20 1.69
N GLY A 304 -42.42 0.70 1.63
CA GLY A 304 -41.61 1.00 2.81
C GLY A 304 -41.73 2.45 3.28
N ASN A 305 -41.32 2.72 4.51
CA ASN A 305 -41.22 4.07 5.03
C ASN A 305 -40.08 4.86 4.33
N ALA A 306 -39.90 6.13 4.71
CA ALA A 306 -38.90 7.00 4.09
C ALA A 306 -37.46 6.47 4.26
N ALA A 307 -37.15 5.86 5.42
CA ALA A 307 -35.84 5.28 5.70
C ALA A 307 -35.59 4.01 4.85
N TRP A 308 -36.59 3.13 4.73
CA TRP A 308 -36.53 1.96 3.84
C TRP A 308 -36.24 2.38 2.40
N THR A 309 -37.03 3.32 1.88
CA THR A 309 -36.90 3.82 0.50
C THR A 309 -35.54 4.47 0.24
N ALA A 310 -34.91 5.05 1.28
CA ALA A 310 -33.60 5.66 1.17
C ALA A 310 -32.46 4.62 1.10
N VAL A 311 -32.62 3.48 1.78
CA VAL A 311 -31.62 2.40 1.85
C VAL A 311 -31.76 1.42 0.68
N GLU A 312 -32.97 1.20 0.19
CA GLU A 312 -33.28 0.23 -0.88
C GLU A 312 -32.34 0.31 -2.10
N PRO A 313 -31.97 1.49 -2.63
CA PRO A 313 -31.05 1.60 -3.77
C PRO A 313 -29.59 1.17 -3.48
N LEU A 314 -29.23 0.98 -2.20
CA LEU A 314 -27.89 0.58 -1.76
C LEU A 314 -27.73 -0.95 -1.62
N ALA A 315 -28.83 -1.71 -1.77
CA ALA A 315 -28.93 -3.14 -1.47
C ALA A 315 -28.68 -4.07 -2.67
#